data_AF-A0A6P3YA03-F1
#
_entry.id   AF-A0A6P3YA03-F1
#
_cell.length_a   1.000
_cell.length_b   1.000
_cell.length_c   1.000
_cell.angle_alpha   90.00
_cell.angle_beta   90.00
_cell.angle_gamma   90.00
#
_symmetry.space_group_name_H-M   'P 1'
#
loop_
_entity.id
_entity.type
_entity.pdbx_description
1 polymer ?
#
loop_
_entity_poly.entity_id
_entity_poly.type
_entity_poly.pdbx_seq_one_letter_code
_entity_poly.pdbx_strand_id
1 'polypeptide(L)'
;PGRIWGSYRHFALSLPEPRPVQCGYVVQRIPGDLSTFRWVEGRASPKIKPENLIRIVYAALNFRDVMIATGKLALDPSASIKRNVDSLLGFEFVGFDENGQRIMGICPDRRKEENCSELCVQGLRNSIIKPLPRKVFKITEVEDAFRYMATGKHVGK
;
A
#
# COMPACT_ATOMS: atom_id res chain seq x y z
N PRO A 1 9.58 -23.35 -47.30
CA PRO A 1 9.36 -22.27 -46.30
C PRO A 1 10.56 -22.18 -45.35
N GLY A 2 11.19 -21.00 -45.20
CA GLY A 2 12.35 -20.84 -44.30
C GLY A 2 13.71 -20.53 -44.96
N ARG A 3 13.74 -19.93 -46.16
CA ARG A 3 14.98 -19.39 -46.78
C ARG A 3 14.91 -17.86 -46.84
N ILE A 4 14.86 -17.20 -45.69
CA ILE A 4 14.85 -15.74 -45.62
C ILE A 4 16.12 -15.31 -44.88
N TRP A 5 16.96 -14.52 -45.55
CA TRP A 5 18.10 -13.87 -44.91
C TRP A 5 17.59 -12.75 -44.00
N GLY A 6 18.12 -12.68 -42.78
CA GLY A 6 17.77 -11.67 -41.80
C GLY A 6 18.93 -11.36 -40.87
N SER A 7 18.79 -10.26 -40.13
CA SER A 7 19.72 -9.88 -39.06
C SER A 7 18.95 -9.59 -37.78
N TYR A 8 19.59 -9.83 -36.64
CA TYR A 8 19.04 -9.43 -35.35
C TYR A 8 19.19 -7.92 -35.18
N ARG A 9 18.11 -7.25 -34.80
CA ARG A 9 18.09 -5.82 -34.48
C ARG A 9 17.42 -5.64 -33.13
N HIS A 10 17.94 -4.71 -32.35
CA HIS A 10 17.27 -4.25 -31.15
C HIS A 10 16.21 -3.23 -31.54
N PHE A 11 15.01 -3.40 -30.98
CA PHE A 11 13.93 -2.43 -31.08
C PHE A 11 13.66 -1.88 -29.69
N ALA A 12 13.47 -0.57 -29.60
CA ALA A 12 13.04 0.06 -28.37
C ALA A 12 11.64 -0.46 -28.01
N LEU A 13 11.50 -1.00 -26.79
CA LEU A 13 10.19 -1.32 -26.26
C LEU A 13 9.50 -0.03 -25.85
N SER A 14 8.22 0.09 -26.18
CA SER A 14 7.37 1.15 -25.64
C SER A 14 7.34 1.08 -24.12
N LEU A 15 7.33 2.23 -23.45
CA LEU A 15 7.15 2.28 -22.01
C LEU A 15 5.80 1.65 -21.63
N PRO A 16 5.74 0.80 -20.59
CA PRO A 16 4.48 0.23 -20.15
C PRO A 16 3.53 1.31 -19.67
N GLU A 17 2.32 1.35 -20.24
CA GLU A 17 1.26 2.20 -19.73
C GLU A 17 0.64 1.60 -18.46
N PRO A 18 0.26 2.42 -17.46
CA PRO A 18 -0.47 1.95 -16.30
C PRO A 18 -1.77 1.26 -16.69
N ARG A 19 -2.04 0.10 -16.11
CA ARG A 19 -3.27 -0.66 -16.32
C ARG A 19 -3.96 -0.92 -14.97
N PRO A 20 -5.29 -0.91 -14.90
CA PRO A 20 -6.00 -1.34 -13.72
C PRO A 20 -5.68 -2.80 -13.40
N VAL A 21 -5.42 -3.08 -12.12
CA VAL A 21 -5.15 -4.42 -11.60
C VAL A 21 -6.03 -4.68 -10.38
N GLN A 22 -6.29 -5.95 -10.06
CA GLN A 22 -7.14 -6.31 -8.92
C GLN A 22 -6.47 -6.01 -7.58
N CYS A 23 -5.16 -6.23 -7.48
CA CYS A 23 -4.39 -5.95 -6.28
C CYS A 23 -3.13 -5.16 -6.63
N GLY A 24 -2.83 -4.15 -5.83
CA GLY A 24 -1.69 -3.29 -6.03
C GLY A 24 -1.25 -2.65 -4.73
N TYR A 25 -0.02 -2.20 -4.70
CA TYR A 25 0.56 -1.48 -3.58
C TYR A 25 1.49 -0.38 -4.05
N VAL A 26 1.77 0.57 -3.17
CA VAL A 26 2.69 1.67 -3.45
C VAL A 26 4.12 1.24 -3.15
N VAL A 27 5.03 1.48 -4.08
CA VAL A 27 6.48 1.42 -3.87
C VAL A 27 7.07 2.81 -4.06
N GLN A 28 8.18 3.06 -3.36
CA GLN A 28 9.04 4.20 -3.62
C GLN A 28 10.34 3.69 -4.24
N ARG A 29 10.71 4.20 -5.42
CA ARG A 29 11.96 3.75 -6.07
C ARG A 29 13.19 4.41 -5.49
N ILE A 30 13.09 5.69 -5.10
CA ILE A 30 14.21 6.47 -4.57
C ILE A 30 13.79 6.99 -3.19
N PRO A 31 14.35 6.45 -2.08
CA PRO A 31 14.10 6.96 -0.74
C PRO A 31 14.40 8.46 -0.66
N GLY A 32 13.53 9.22 0.00
CA GLY A 32 13.64 10.69 0.09
C GLY A 32 12.96 11.46 -1.04
N ASP A 33 12.71 10.82 -2.20
CA ASP A 33 12.02 11.44 -3.32
C ASP A 33 10.60 10.86 -3.49
N LEU A 34 9.60 11.64 -3.05
CA LEU A 34 8.19 11.26 -3.10
C LEU A 34 7.65 11.19 -4.54
N SER A 35 8.28 11.87 -5.51
CA SER A 35 7.85 11.84 -6.92
C SER A 35 8.08 10.47 -7.57
N THR A 36 8.86 9.61 -6.91
CA THR A 36 9.14 8.25 -7.35
C THR A 36 8.12 7.22 -6.86
N PHE A 37 7.07 7.64 -6.16
CA PHE A 37 5.97 6.76 -5.81
C PHE A 37 5.30 6.19 -7.05
N ARG A 38 5.12 4.86 -7.07
CA ARG A 38 4.40 4.17 -8.14
C ARG A 38 3.51 3.10 -7.53
N TRP A 39 2.34 2.94 -8.11
CA TRP A 39 1.55 1.73 -7.93
C TRP A 39 2.18 0.60 -8.72
N VAL A 40 2.37 -0.53 -8.06
CA VAL A 40 2.82 -1.78 -8.67
C VAL A 40 1.81 -2.87 -8.37
N GLU A 41 1.67 -3.78 -9.33
CA GLU A 41 0.81 -4.94 -9.19
C GLU A 41 1.28 -5.83 -8.04
N GLY A 42 0.33 -6.20 -7.17
CA GLY A 42 0.51 -7.20 -6.14
C GLY A 42 0.57 -8.59 -6.76
N ARG A 43 1.48 -9.45 -6.29
CA ARG A 43 1.30 -10.88 -6.51
C ARG A 43 0.26 -11.37 -5.52
N ALA A 44 -0.97 -11.61 -5.97
CA ALA A 44 -1.89 -12.47 -5.25
C ALA A 44 -1.23 -13.85 -5.17
N SER A 45 -0.67 -14.20 -4.01
CA SER A 45 -0.10 -15.53 -3.81
C SER A 45 -1.22 -16.55 -4.01
N PRO A 46 -1.04 -17.60 -4.84
CA PRO A 46 -2.05 -18.64 -5.00
C PRO A 46 -2.35 -19.42 -3.71
N LYS A 47 -1.58 -19.15 -2.63
CA LYS A 47 -1.81 -19.70 -1.29
C LYS A 47 -2.77 -18.87 -0.43
N ILE A 48 -3.08 -17.63 -0.82
CA ILE A 48 -4.06 -16.82 -0.09
C ILE A 48 -5.42 -17.35 -0.47
N LYS A 49 -6.11 -17.89 0.53
CA LYS A 49 -7.47 -18.37 0.32
C LYS A 49 -8.41 -17.18 0.17
N PRO A 50 -9.47 -17.30 -0.65
CA PRO A 50 -10.45 -16.24 -0.84
C PRO A 50 -10.92 -15.67 0.52
N GLU A 51 -11.22 -16.53 1.50
CA GLU A 51 -11.76 -16.11 2.80
C GLU A 51 -10.86 -15.16 3.61
N ASN A 52 -9.58 -15.05 3.24
CA ASN A 52 -8.59 -14.17 3.86
C ASN A 52 -8.34 -12.89 3.03
N LEU A 53 -9.13 -12.65 1.97
CA LEU A 53 -9.04 -11.46 1.16
C LEU A 53 -9.86 -10.34 1.76
N ILE A 54 -9.21 -9.19 1.93
CA ILE A 54 -9.86 -7.97 2.39
C ILE A 54 -9.85 -6.95 1.27
N ARG A 55 -11.04 -6.51 0.87
CA ARG A 55 -11.21 -5.38 -0.04
C ARG A 55 -11.02 -4.08 0.74
N ILE A 56 -9.82 -3.52 0.63
CA ILE A 56 -9.44 -2.25 1.27
C ILE A 56 -10.25 -1.09 0.65
N VAL A 57 -10.87 -0.28 1.48
CA VAL A 57 -11.58 0.95 1.08
C VAL A 57 -10.74 2.17 1.42
N TYR A 58 -10.11 2.19 2.59
CA TYR A 58 -9.15 3.21 2.98
C TYR A 58 -7.92 2.56 3.59
N ALA A 59 -6.75 3.11 3.25
CA ALA A 59 -5.50 2.85 3.96
C ALA A 59 -5.08 4.13 4.67
N ALA A 60 -4.68 4.03 5.93
CA ALA A 60 -4.19 5.18 6.68
C ALA A 60 -2.69 5.38 6.45
N LEU A 61 -2.28 6.64 6.40
CA LEU A 61 -0.89 7.04 6.43
C LEU A 61 -0.57 7.57 7.81
N ASN A 62 0.55 7.13 8.36
CA ASN A 62 1.04 7.59 9.66
C ASN A 62 2.40 8.29 9.54
N PHE A 63 2.83 8.92 10.63
CA PHE A 63 4.11 9.60 10.68
C PHE A 63 5.29 8.67 10.38
N ARG A 64 5.19 7.39 10.76
CA ARG A 64 6.16 6.35 10.40
C ARG A 64 6.35 6.23 8.89
N ASP A 65 5.25 6.18 8.13
CA ASP A 65 5.30 6.06 6.68
C ASP A 65 6.02 7.28 6.08
N VAL A 66 5.70 8.48 6.58
CA VAL A 66 6.36 9.72 6.15
C VAL A 66 7.85 9.70 6.46
N MET A 67 8.26 9.30 7.66
CA MET A 67 9.67 9.25 8.02
C MET A 67 10.45 8.26 7.16
N ILE A 68 9.84 7.12 6.82
CA ILE A 68 10.41 6.14 5.88
C ILE A 68 10.54 6.75 4.48
N ALA A 69 9.44 7.28 3.96
CA ALA A 69 9.40 7.79 2.59
C ALA A 69 10.34 8.99 2.37
N THR A 70 10.53 9.80 3.40
CA THR A 70 11.43 10.95 3.38
C THR A 70 12.88 10.59 3.71
N GLY A 71 13.18 9.31 3.99
CA GLY A 71 14.53 8.85 4.35
C GLY A 71 15.00 9.30 5.74
N LYS A 72 14.10 9.89 6.55
CA LYS A 72 14.40 10.35 7.92
C LYS A 72 14.38 9.24 8.96
N LEU A 73 13.77 8.09 8.66
CA LEU A 73 13.87 6.88 9.45
C LEU A 73 14.77 5.88 8.73
N ALA A 74 15.92 5.58 9.33
CA ALA A 74 16.79 4.51 8.86
C ALA A 74 16.03 3.18 9.00
N LEU A 75 15.76 2.54 7.87
CA LEU A 75 15.26 1.18 7.85
C LEU A 75 16.43 0.24 7.72
N ASP A 76 16.42 -0.84 8.50
CA ASP A 76 17.32 -1.96 8.25
C ASP A 76 17.00 -2.54 6.86
N PRO A 77 17.92 -2.45 5.88
CA PRO A 77 17.72 -3.01 4.54
C PRO A 77 17.49 -4.53 4.59
N SER A 78 17.95 -5.20 5.65
CA SER A 78 17.69 -6.62 5.88
C SER A 78 16.22 -6.90 6.14
N ALA A 79 15.44 -5.92 6.61
CA ALA A 79 14.04 -6.09 6.94
C ALA A 79 13.15 -6.19 5.69
N SER A 80 13.47 -5.52 4.57
CA SER A 80 12.74 -5.72 3.30
C SER A 80 13.14 -7.04 2.64
N ILE A 81 14.45 -7.35 2.64
CA ILE A 81 15.01 -8.59 2.07
C ILE A 81 14.49 -9.84 2.80
N LYS A 82 14.51 -9.85 4.14
CA LYS A 82 13.98 -10.96 4.96
C LYS A 82 12.47 -11.11 4.85
N ARG A 83 11.74 -10.01 4.62
CA ARG A 83 10.28 -10.04 4.51
C ARG A 83 9.80 -10.35 3.08
N ASN A 84 10.69 -10.30 2.08
CA ASN A 84 10.35 -10.46 0.65
C ASN A 84 9.17 -9.54 0.27
N VAL A 85 9.24 -8.28 0.74
CA VAL A 85 8.20 -7.27 0.51
C VAL A 85 8.85 -6.07 -0.13
N ASP A 86 8.33 -5.68 -1.29
CA ASP A 86 8.84 -4.55 -2.06
C ASP A 86 8.43 -3.19 -1.47
N SER A 87 7.59 -3.17 -0.43
CA SER A 87 7.12 -1.94 0.19
C SER A 87 6.92 -2.08 1.70
N LEU A 88 7.37 -1.06 2.42
CA LEU A 88 7.34 -0.95 3.88
C LEU A 88 6.34 0.10 4.39
N LEU A 89 5.49 0.58 3.48
CA LEU A 89 4.52 1.64 3.68
C LEU A 89 3.11 1.06 3.82
N GLY A 90 2.30 1.73 4.64
CA GLY A 90 0.87 1.47 4.78
C GLY A 90 0.59 0.20 5.56
N PHE A 91 0.41 0.33 6.86
CA PHE A 91 0.10 -0.79 7.76
C PHE A 91 -1.35 -0.84 8.18
N GLU A 92 -2.08 0.25 8.07
CA GLU A 92 -3.42 0.36 8.63
C GLU A 92 -4.45 0.48 7.52
N PHE A 93 -5.52 -0.29 7.63
CA PHE A 93 -6.60 -0.27 6.64
C PHE A 93 -7.96 -0.50 7.27
N VAL A 94 -8.99 -0.07 6.54
CA VAL A 94 -10.37 -0.47 6.75
C VAL A 94 -10.95 -0.97 5.43
N GLY A 95 -11.80 -1.99 5.51
CA GLY A 95 -12.32 -2.66 4.34
C GLY A 95 -13.46 -3.61 4.65
N PHE A 96 -13.67 -4.52 3.72
CA PHE A 96 -14.66 -5.58 3.81
C PHE A 96 -13.99 -6.92 3.57
N ASP A 97 -14.34 -7.93 4.35
CA ASP A 97 -14.03 -9.32 4.02
C ASP A 97 -14.94 -9.83 2.88
N GLU A 98 -14.78 -11.10 2.50
CA GLU A 98 -15.61 -11.74 1.47
C GLU A 98 -17.10 -11.82 1.83
N ASN A 99 -17.43 -11.87 3.12
CA ASN A 99 -18.80 -11.91 3.60
C ASN A 99 -19.45 -10.53 3.65
N GLY A 100 -18.72 -9.47 3.28
CA GLY A 100 -19.18 -8.08 3.35
C GLY A 100 -19.19 -7.50 4.76
N GLN A 101 -18.58 -8.19 5.73
CA GLN A 101 -18.43 -7.69 7.08
C GLN A 101 -17.33 -6.63 7.11
N ARG A 102 -17.57 -5.55 7.86
CA ARG A 102 -16.61 -4.45 8.02
C ARG A 102 -15.45 -4.90 8.88
N ILE A 103 -14.23 -4.76 8.38
CA ILE A 103 -12.98 -5.11 9.05
C ILE A 103 -12.08 -3.88 9.11
N MET A 104 -11.34 -3.76 10.21
CA MET A 104 -10.17 -2.88 10.31
C MET A 104 -8.98 -3.68 10.81
N GLY A 105 -7.80 -3.37 10.28
CA GLY A 105 -6.61 -4.16 10.57
C GLY A 105 -5.34 -3.33 10.57
N ILE A 106 -4.35 -3.83 11.30
CA ILE A 106 -2.96 -3.39 11.24
C ILE A 106 -2.15 -4.58 10.72
N CYS A 107 -1.46 -4.40 9.61
CA CYS A 107 -0.68 -5.43 8.93
C CYS A 107 0.80 -5.00 8.89
N PRO A 108 1.58 -5.27 9.95
CA PRO A 108 3.01 -4.96 9.99
C PRO A 108 3.85 -5.88 9.08
N ASP A 109 3.30 -7.05 8.72
CA ASP A 109 3.86 -8.00 7.76
C ASP A 109 2.75 -8.48 6.81
N ARG A 110 2.90 -8.24 5.50
CA ARG A 110 1.92 -8.61 4.46
C ARG A 110 1.64 -10.13 4.35
N ARG A 111 2.36 -10.95 5.12
CA ARG A 111 2.18 -12.41 5.21
C ARG A 111 1.37 -12.87 6.42
N LYS A 112 1.08 -11.99 7.40
CA LYS A 112 0.35 -12.35 8.60
C LYS A 112 -0.87 -11.47 8.77
N GLU A 113 -2.03 -12.12 8.86
CA GLU A 113 -3.25 -11.50 9.34
C GLU A 113 -3.16 -11.43 10.87
N GLU A 114 -3.04 -10.22 11.41
CA GLU A 114 -3.22 -9.96 12.84
C GLU A 114 -4.55 -9.21 12.99
N ASN A 115 -5.58 -9.94 13.41
CA ASN A 115 -6.93 -9.42 13.58
C ASN A 115 -7.04 -8.61 14.88
N CYS A 116 -7.04 -7.29 14.77
CA CYS A 116 -7.43 -6.35 15.83
C CYS A 116 -8.73 -5.60 15.46
N SER A 117 -9.70 -6.31 14.89
CA SER A 117 -10.87 -5.70 14.23
C SER A 117 -12.09 -5.54 15.16
N GLU A 118 -12.37 -6.51 16.03
CA GLU A 118 -13.71 -6.66 16.60
C GLU A 118 -14.04 -5.61 17.68
N LEU A 119 -13.16 -5.41 18.66
CA LEU A 119 -13.35 -4.41 19.73
C LEU A 119 -13.41 -2.98 19.17
N CYS A 120 -12.63 -2.70 18.14
CA CYS A 120 -12.54 -1.39 17.53
C CYS A 120 -13.78 -1.09 16.66
N VAL A 121 -14.27 -2.08 15.91
CA VAL A 121 -15.55 -1.99 15.16
C VAL A 121 -16.73 -1.83 16.13
N GLN A 122 -16.76 -2.58 17.24
CA GLN A 122 -17.79 -2.43 18.26
C GLN A 122 -17.74 -1.05 18.93
N GLY A 123 -16.55 -0.55 19.26
CA GLY A 123 -16.37 0.80 19.81
C GLY A 123 -16.85 1.90 18.86
N LEU A 124 -16.62 1.76 17.55
CA LEU A 124 -17.16 2.67 16.52
C LEU A 124 -18.68 2.56 16.41
N ARG A 125 -19.25 1.34 16.37
CA ARG A 125 -20.70 1.11 16.29
C ARG A 125 -21.43 1.68 17.51
N ASN A 126 -20.85 1.49 18.69
CA ASN A 126 -21.43 1.94 19.96
C ASN A 126 -21.12 3.41 20.27
N SER A 127 -20.50 4.15 19.34
CA SER A 127 -20.09 5.56 19.51
C SER A 127 -19.15 5.82 20.69
N ILE A 128 -18.53 4.77 21.23
CA ILE A 128 -17.47 4.85 22.27
C ILE A 128 -16.20 5.45 21.63
N ILE A 129 -15.93 5.08 20.38
CA ILE A 129 -14.82 5.60 19.58
C ILE A 129 -15.38 6.66 18.63
N LYS A 130 -14.90 7.90 18.77
CA LYS A 130 -15.22 9.00 17.84
C LYS A 130 -14.05 9.18 16.87
N PRO A 131 -14.27 9.03 15.55
CA PRO A 131 -13.22 9.24 14.56
C PRO A 131 -12.65 10.66 14.65
N LEU A 132 -11.32 10.76 14.59
CA LEU A 132 -10.67 12.05 14.46
C LEU A 132 -11.00 12.68 13.09
N PRO A 133 -10.97 14.02 12.98
CA PRO A 133 -11.02 14.69 11.68
C PRO A 133 -9.99 14.07 10.73
N ARG A 134 -10.44 13.65 9.55
CA ARG A 134 -9.61 12.98 8.55
C ARG A 134 -9.63 13.73 7.23
N LYS A 135 -8.50 13.71 6.53
CA LYS A 135 -8.42 14.13 5.13
C LYS A 135 -8.26 12.90 4.26
N VAL A 136 -9.13 12.78 3.26
CA VAL A 136 -9.15 11.65 2.32
C VAL A 136 -8.51 12.10 1.02
N PHE A 137 -7.61 11.27 0.49
CA PHE A 137 -6.98 11.42 -0.81
C PHE A 137 -7.38 10.24 -1.69
N LYS A 138 -7.46 10.46 -3.00
CA LYS A 138 -7.67 9.38 -3.97
C LYS A 138 -6.42 8.52 -4.06
N ILE A 139 -6.60 7.29 -4.55
CA ILE A 139 -5.51 6.35 -4.78
C ILE A 139 -4.40 6.92 -5.69
N THR A 140 -4.77 7.81 -6.62
CA THR A 140 -3.86 8.50 -7.54
C THR A 140 -3.08 9.66 -6.91
N GLU A 141 -3.48 10.11 -5.72
CA GLU A 141 -2.95 11.29 -5.03
C GLU A 141 -2.00 10.90 -3.89
N VAL A 142 -1.31 9.75 -4.03
CA VAL A 142 -0.44 9.22 -2.98
C VAL A 142 0.68 10.21 -2.61
N GLU A 143 1.30 10.85 -3.59
CA GLU A 143 2.34 11.85 -3.35
C GLU A 143 1.80 13.02 -2.52
N ASP A 144 0.64 13.56 -2.90
CA ASP A 144 -0.01 14.66 -2.20
C ASP A 144 -0.40 14.28 -0.77
N ALA A 145 -0.85 13.05 -0.56
CA ALA A 145 -1.18 12.53 0.77
C ALA A 145 0.06 12.52 1.69
N PHE A 146 1.20 12.03 1.18
CA PHE A 146 2.47 12.05 1.92
C PHE A 146 2.99 13.47 2.16
N ARG A 147 2.90 14.36 1.16
CA ARG A 147 3.27 15.78 1.31
C ARG A 147 2.41 16.48 2.36
N TYR A 148 1.10 16.25 2.35
CA TYR A 148 0.19 16.79 3.34
C TYR A 148 0.56 16.31 4.75
N MET A 149 0.79 15.00 4.92
CA MET A 149 1.22 14.45 6.21
C MET A 149 2.55 15.03 6.68
N ALA A 150 3.53 15.20 5.78
CA ALA A 150 4.83 15.78 6.11
C ALA A 150 4.77 17.22 6.66
N THR A 151 3.69 17.97 6.41
CA THR A 151 3.52 19.33 6.96
C THR A 151 3.24 19.34 8.46
N GLY A 152 2.91 18.19 9.08
CA GLY A 152 2.54 18.13 10.50
C GLY A 152 1.19 18.77 10.83
N LYS A 153 0.48 19.36 9.87
CA LYS A 153 -0.82 20.04 10.08
C LYS A 153 -1.95 19.12 10.57
N HIS A 154 -1.77 17.81 10.42
CA HIS A 154 -2.69 16.78 10.91
C HIS A 154 -2.46 16.43 12.39
N VAL A 155 -1.31 16.85 12.98
CA VAL A 155 -0.94 16.61 14.37
C VAL A 155 -1.67 17.64 15.23
N GLY A 156 -2.95 17.37 15.47
CA GLY A 156 -3.83 18.27 16.19
C GLY A 156 -4.94 17.52 16.90
N LYS A 157 -4.56 16.81 17.97
CA LYS A 157 -5.28 16.67 19.25
C LYS A 157 -4.44 15.85 20.21
#